data_AF-A0A5C4L6V5-F1
#
_entry.id   AF-A0A5C4L6V5-F1
#
_cell.length_a   1.000
_cell.length_b   1.000
_cell.length_c   1.000
_cell.angle_alpha   90.00
_cell.angle_beta   90.00
_cell.angle_gamma   90.00
#
_symmetry.space_group_name_H-M   'P 1'
#
loop_
_entity.id
_entity.type
_entity.pdbx_description
1 polymer ?
#
loop_
_entity_poly.entity_id
_entity_poly.type
_entity_poly.pdbx_seq_one_letter_code
_entity_poly.pdbx_strand_id
1 'polypeptide(L)'
;MFPPVAVREQTRIANGRTYSGAPGSVVTVPEQDGQILQANGWTSIAPSGPTSARQAGKAGIYAAHRGATFFDETLGKLIVFDGQTWRDPLNGNAV
;
A
#
# COMPACT_ATOMS: atom_id res chain seq x y z
N MET A 1 -7.90 -23.53 -19.71
CA MET A 1 -7.98 -22.18 -20.29
C MET A 1 -9.30 -21.57 -19.85
N PHE A 2 -9.28 -20.50 -19.06
CA PHE A 2 -10.50 -19.82 -18.59
C PHE A 2 -11.02 -18.85 -19.67
N PRO A 3 -12.35 -18.66 -19.80
CA PRO A 3 -12.89 -17.72 -20.77
C PRO A 3 -12.45 -16.29 -20.45
N PRO A 4 -12.30 -15.39 -21.45
CA PRO A 4 -11.73 -14.05 -21.28
C PRO A 4 -12.42 -13.17 -20.22
N VAL A 5 -13.72 -13.39 -19.98
CA VAL A 5 -14.50 -12.71 -18.93
C VAL A 5 -14.06 -13.13 -17.53
N ALA A 6 -13.79 -14.42 -17.32
CA ALA A 6 -13.35 -14.94 -16.02
C ALA A 6 -11.97 -14.39 -15.62
N VAL A 7 -11.12 -14.03 -16.60
CA VAL A 7 -9.80 -13.43 -16.35
C VAL A 7 -9.95 -12.01 -15.76
N ARG A 8 -10.93 -11.22 -16.22
CA ARG A 8 -11.22 -9.88 -15.67
C ARG A 8 -11.82 -9.93 -14.26
N GLU A 9 -12.57 -10.97 -13.93
CA GLU A 9 -13.14 -11.16 -12.59
C GLU A 9 -12.11 -11.71 -11.60
N GLN A 10 -11.20 -12.57 -12.07
CA GLN A 10 -10.11 -13.13 -11.26
C GLN A 10 -9.13 -12.06 -10.77
N THR A 11 -8.95 -10.95 -11.49
CA THR A 11 -8.12 -9.86 -10.96
C THR A 11 -8.74 -9.19 -9.75
N ARG A 12 -10.03 -9.35 -9.48
CA ARG A 12 -10.74 -8.58 -8.46
C ARG A 12 -11.07 -9.35 -7.20
N ILE A 13 -10.95 -10.68 -7.18
CA ILE A 13 -11.40 -11.48 -6.03
C ILE A 13 -10.20 -12.07 -5.30
N ALA A 14 -10.08 -11.77 -4.01
CA ALA A 14 -9.11 -12.38 -3.10
C ALA A 14 -9.80 -12.80 -1.81
N ASN A 15 -9.60 -14.06 -1.38
CA ASN A 15 -10.22 -14.63 -0.18
C ASN A 15 -11.74 -14.39 -0.06
N GLY A 16 -12.46 -14.44 -1.19
CA GLY A 16 -13.91 -14.21 -1.25
C GLY A 16 -14.35 -12.75 -1.16
N ARG A 17 -13.41 -11.79 -1.08
CA ARG A 17 -13.68 -10.35 -1.13
C ARG A 17 -13.47 -9.83 -2.54
N THR A 18 -14.39 -8.98 -3.00
CA THR A 18 -14.31 -8.34 -4.31
C THR A 18 -13.75 -6.93 -4.18
N TYR A 19 -12.72 -6.65 -4.97
CA TYR A 19 -11.99 -5.39 -5.03
C TYR A 19 -12.21 -4.70 -6.38
N SER A 20 -12.26 -3.37 -6.34
CA SER A 20 -12.31 -2.55 -7.54
C SER A 20 -11.48 -1.30 -7.33
N GLY A 21 -10.66 -0.94 -8.32
CA GLY A 21 -9.95 0.32 -8.37
C GLY A 21 -10.29 1.05 -9.66
N ALA A 22 -10.28 2.37 -9.62
CA ALA A 22 -10.15 3.20 -10.81
C ALA A 22 -8.67 3.35 -11.16
N PRO A 23 -8.29 3.48 -12.44
CA PRO A 23 -6.92 3.85 -12.80
C PRO A 23 -6.48 5.12 -12.04
N GLY A 24 -5.31 5.05 -11.40
CA GLY A 24 -4.77 6.15 -10.58
C GLY A 24 -5.30 6.22 -9.15
N SER A 25 -6.23 5.34 -8.74
CA SER A 25 -6.66 5.22 -7.34
C SER A 25 -5.89 4.12 -6.61
N VAL A 26 -5.74 4.28 -5.30
CA VAL A 26 -5.16 3.29 -4.40
C VAL A 26 -6.28 2.69 -3.56
N VAL A 27 -6.20 1.40 -3.27
CA VAL A 27 -7.14 0.68 -2.40
C VAL A 27 -6.36 -0.01 -1.30
N THR A 28 -6.66 0.31 -0.04
CA THR A 28 -6.17 -0.45 1.11
C THR A 28 -6.84 -1.82 1.14
N VAL A 29 -6.05 -2.86 1.33
CA VAL A 29 -6.52 -4.25 1.42
C VAL A 29 -5.87 -4.94 2.62
N PRO A 30 -6.51 -5.96 3.20
CA PRO A 30 -5.83 -6.84 4.15
C PRO A 30 -4.55 -7.42 3.54
N GLU A 31 -3.49 -7.54 4.33
CA GLU A 31 -2.18 -8.02 3.87
C GLU A 31 -2.26 -9.38 3.16
N GLN A 32 -3.10 -10.28 3.69
CA GLN A 32 -3.37 -11.62 3.16
C GLN A 32 -3.93 -11.58 1.72
N ASP A 33 -4.74 -10.57 1.42
CA ASP A 33 -5.39 -10.39 0.12
C ASP A 33 -4.41 -9.71 -0.86
N GLY A 34 -3.51 -8.88 -0.35
CA GLY A 34 -2.53 -8.14 -1.15
C GLY A 34 -1.58 -9.04 -1.96
N GLN A 35 -1.19 -10.21 -1.44
CA GLN A 35 -0.37 -11.16 -2.20
C GLN A 35 -1.13 -11.79 -3.37
N ILE A 36 -2.40 -12.14 -3.15
CA ILE A 36 -3.27 -12.72 -4.18
C ILE A 36 -3.54 -11.68 -5.28
N LEU A 37 -3.85 -10.44 -4.89
CA LEU A 37 -4.11 -9.36 -5.84
C LEU A 37 -2.88 -9.03 -6.68
N GLN A 38 -1.68 -9.03 -6.09
CA GLN A 38 -0.43 -8.85 -6.83
C GLN A 38 -0.20 -9.96 -7.86
N ALA A 39 -0.44 -11.22 -7.48
CA ALA A 39 -0.38 -12.35 -8.41
C ALA A 39 -1.37 -12.19 -9.58
N ASN A 40 -2.49 -11.49 -9.35
CA ASN A 40 -3.49 -11.20 -10.37
C ASN A 40 -3.31 -9.82 -11.04
N GLY A 41 -2.10 -9.26 -11.02
CA GLY A 41 -1.72 -8.09 -11.82
C GLY A 41 -1.94 -6.73 -11.15
N TRP A 42 -2.30 -6.68 -9.87
CA TRP A 42 -2.29 -5.44 -9.11
C TRP A 42 -0.88 -5.05 -8.71
N THR A 43 -0.63 -3.75 -8.56
CA THR A 43 0.65 -3.23 -8.10
C THR A 43 0.58 -2.92 -6.62
N SER A 44 1.47 -3.50 -5.82
CA SER A 44 1.67 -3.05 -4.44
C SER A 44 2.37 -1.70 -4.45
N ILE A 45 1.78 -0.72 -3.76
CA ILE A 45 2.31 0.65 -3.69
C ILE A 45 3.13 0.85 -2.41
N ALA A 46 2.56 0.51 -1.26
CA ALA A 46 3.20 0.62 0.05
C ALA A 46 2.40 -0.14 1.11
N PRO A 47 3.01 -0.48 2.26
CA PRO A 47 2.26 -0.69 3.50
C PRO A 47 1.36 0.51 3.80
N SER A 48 0.21 0.26 4.42
CA SER A 48 -0.81 1.29 4.70
C SER A 48 -1.41 1.12 6.09
N GLY A 49 -1.96 2.22 6.62
CA GLY A 49 -2.66 2.24 7.90
C GLY A 49 -2.79 3.65 8.48
N PRO A 50 -3.33 3.78 9.71
CA PRO A 50 -3.44 5.08 10.39
C PRO A 50 -2.06 5.65 10.73
N THR A 51 -1.99 6.96 11.03
CA THR A 51 -0.73 7.62 11.45
C THR A 51 -0.03 6.91 12.62
N SER A 52 -0.79 6.31 13.53
CA SER A 52 -0.24 5.55 14.67
C SER A 52 0.43 4.23 14.27
N ALA A 53 0.19 3.72 13.06
CA ALA A 53 0.76 2.48 12.53
C ALA A 53 2.02 2.70 11.68
N ARG A 54 2.43 3.96 11.46
CA ARG A 54 3.73 4.26 10.83
C ARG A 54 4.84 3.58 11.62
N GLN A 55 5.85 3.04 10.93
CA GLN A 55 7.02 2.53 11.64
C GLN A 55 7.68 3.67 12.44
N ALA A 56 7.72 3.54 13.76
CA ALA A 56 8.14 4.59 14.69
C ALA A 56 9.65 4.54 15.03
N GLY A 57 10.37 3.51 14.58
CA GLY A 57 11.77 3.28 14.94
C GLY A 57 12.76 3.91 13.96
N LYS A 58 13.81 4.56 14.49
CA LYS A 58 15.03 4.93 13.74
C LYS A 58 16.11 3.84 13.78
N ALA A 59 15.96 2.86 14.69
CA ALA A 59 16.92 1.78 14.92
C ALA A 59 16.20 0.50 15.37
N GLY A 60 16.77 -0.66 15.02
CA GLY A 60 16.19 -1.99 15.27
C GLY A 60 15.56 -2.62 14.03
N ILE A 61 15.16 -3.89 14.14
CA ILE A 61 14.66 -4.70 13.00
C ILE A 61 13.32 -4.21 12.43
N TYR A 62 12.59 -3.38 13.19
CA TYR A 62 11.30 -2.79 12.79
C TYR A 62 11.42 -1.29 12.46
N ALA A 63 12.64 -0.77 12.35
CA ALA A 63 12.88 0.63 12.02
C ALA A 63 12.50 0.91 10.57
N ALA A 64 11.98 2.12 10.33
CA ALA A 64 11.89 2.62 8.97
C ALA A 64 13.31 2.87 8.44
N HIS A 65 13.61 2.33 7.25
CA HIS A 65 14.83 2.68 6.54
C HIS A 65 14.58 3.91 5.68
N ARG A 66 15.63 4.70 5.41
CA ARG A 66 15.53 5.81 4.46
C ARG A 66 14.97 5.31 3.12
N GLY A 67 13.98 6.01 2.58
CA GLY A 67 13.27 5.64 1.35
C GLY A 67 12.10 4.68 1.58
N ALA A 68 11.87 4.21 2.81
CA ALA A 68 10.66 3.45 3.13
C ALA A 68 9.42 4.30 2.81
N THR A 69 8.46 3.67 2.15
CA THR A 69 7.17 4.27 1.81
C THR A 69 6.09 3.75 2.74
N PHE A 70 5.12 4.61 3.05
CA PHE A 70 3.91 4.24 3.79
C PHE A 70 2.75 5.05 3.23
N PHE A 71 1.59 4.46 3.03
CA PHE A 71 0.37 5.20 2.73
C PHE A 71 -0.36 5.49 4.03
N ASP A 72 -0.30 6.75 4.46
CA ASP A 72 -0.98 7.18 5.68
C ASP A 72 -2.46 7.44 5.38
N GLU A 73 -3.33 6.61 5.93
CA GLU A 73 -4.78 6.68 5.73
C GLU A 73 -5.43 7.84 6.48
N THR A 74 -4.81 8.31 7.56
CA THR A 74 -5.27 9.50 8.30
C THR A 74 -4.99 10.77 7.50
N LEU A 75 -3.86 10.83 6.79
CA LEU A 75 -3.51 11.95 5.91
C LEU A 75 -4.01 11.78 4.47
N GLY A 76 -4.41 10.57 4.08
CA GLY A 76 -4.85 10.22 2.73
C GLY A 76 -3.75 10.32 1.67
N LYS A 77 -2.49 10.08 2.03
CA LYS A 77 -1.35 10.24 1.10
C LYS A 77 -0.17 9.32 1.37
N LEU A 78 0.62 9.10 0.32
CA LEU A 78 1.91 8.44 0.40
C LEU A 78 2.93 9.36 1.10
N ILE A 79 3.69 8.80 2.02
CA ILE A 79 4.76 9.47 2.78
C ILE A 79 6.05 8.65 2.65
N VAL A 80 7.20 9.33 2.75
CA VAL A 80 8.53 8.71 2.61
C VAL A 80 9.37 9.02 3.84
N PHE A 81 10.04 8.02 4.38
CA PHE A 81 10.96 8.22 5.51
C PHE A 81 12.33 8.74 5.02
N ASP A 82 12.79 9.88 5.53
CA ASP A 82 14.08 10.48 5.14
C ASP A 82 15.28 9.88 5.91
N GLY A 83 15.02 8.97 6.84
CA GLY A 83 16.00 8.44 7.80
C GLY A 83 15.90 9.07 9.20
N GLN A 84 15.04 10.08 9.39
CA GLN A 84 14.82 10.79 10.64
C GLN A 84 13.33 11.02 10.93
N THR A 85 12.55 11.41 9.93
CA THR A 85 11.12 11.67 10.03
C THR A 85 10.40 11.25 8.75
N TRP A 86 9.10 11.03 8.88
CA TRP A 86 8.24 10.89 7.71
C TRP A 86 8.04 12.24 7.04
N ARG A 87 8.07 12.24 5.70
CA ARG A 87 7.89 13.44 4.88
C ARG A 87 6.87 13.24 3.79
N ASP A 88 6.22 14.32 3.42
CA ASP A 88 5.43 14.43 2.20
C ASP A 88 6.39 14.50 0.98
N PRO A 89 6.34 13.54 0.05
CA PRO A 89 7.25 13.51 -1.10
C PRO A 89 7.01 14.65 -2.09
N LEU A 90 5.87 15.33 -2.05
CA LEU A 90 5.53 16.40 -3.00
C LEU A 90 6.19 17.74 -2.63
N ASN A 91 6.45 17.98 -1.35
CA ASN A 91 6.95 19.27 -0.86
C ASN A 91 8.10 19.17 0.17
N GLY A 92 8.41 17.98 0.66
CA GLY A 92 9.50 17.74 1.63
C GLY A 92 9.17 18.11 3.07
N ASN A 93 7.94 18.53 3.39
CA ASN A 93 7.55 18.86 4.76
C ASN A 93 7.45 17.60 5.62
N ALA A 94 7.80 17.72 6.89
CA ALA A 94 7.58 16.66 7.87
C ALA A 94 6.07 16.47 8.13
N VAL A 95 5.66 15.22 8.35
CA VAL A 95 4.26 14.81 8.52
C VAL A 95 4.10 13.82 9.65
#